data_AF-A0A6G0XG59-F1
#
_entry.id   AF-A0A6G0XG59-F1
#
_cell.length_a   1.000
_cell.length_b   1.000
_cell.length_c   1.000
_cell.angle_alpha   90.00
_cell.angle_beta   90.00
_cell.angle_gamma   90.00
#
_symmetry.space_group_name_H-M   'P 1'
#
loop_
_entity.id
_entity.type
_entity.pdbx_description
1 polymer ?
#
loop_
_entity_poly.entity_id
_entity_poly.type
_entity_poly.pdbx_seq_one_letter_code
_entity_poly.pdbx_strand_id
1 'polypeptide(L)'
;MKLLQRRQFMRGVFVPLIGLSTIAVTVSIACWLHFDCPEHLPVLSHAAEFFPEYYIFALGMNCTAYFMYDTARAHANALRRTMSGHFSFCYDAAITGTVASLCALSLFDSDKFFSMHVVSTIGFFFSSWLMLCLSHVGRLAMLRHAASAQNGVDQGKWCLIVGFLSALAFGYIYVARRWPTPTTHCVASESLSEILAVVCQLLYFATFHAHELTEEHVFLLMLRSAPTDADQESLILSIAEEDDSSDGNSSSASSEDSEDDSDDSDDELETKDSLGVVPLVLAIVVLVTCIGTVLWGCRHPRIDCKVDWPTVASAARFRPQSSLFTIGLVLSGLLSLTTLLLFHWHARITLVETSIATSATLVAGLVLVASMFAVAFWDSRSYSVSYTNGTIVLLNATLATIGGICLVRRRIVQKRASGHRLQRLQEELVIPEAFAVAATACFVAYAVANTCVNNPWMNPFGLFRPTHAAFAEYAAIVLAVSFGCTLRKELASLSDAVEQQYELMLRRTK
;
A
#
# COMPACT_ATOMS: atom_id res chain seq x y z
N MET A 1 19.58 -6.01 19.12
CA MET A 1 19.32 -5.64 17.70
C MET A 1 17.88 -5.90 17.27
N LYS A 2 17.33 -7.13 17.34
CA LYS A 2 15.96 -7.45 16.87
C LYS A 2 14.85 -6.49 17.35
N LEU A 3 14.89 -6.04 18.61
CA LEU A 3 13.92 -5.07 19.16
C LEU A 3 14.06 -3.64 18.60
N LEU A 4 15.29 -3.19 18.28
CA LEU A 4 15.55 -1.88 17.69
C LEU A 4 15.11 -1.85 16.22
N GLN A 5 15.42 -2.92 15.49
CA GLN A 5 15.01 -3.11 14.09
C GLN A 5 13.49 -3.18 13.94
N ARG A 6 12.80 -3.87 14.87
CA ARG A 6 11.33 -3.92 14.90
C ARG A 6 10.71 -2.55 15.23
N ARG A 7 11.32 -1.75 16.10
CA ARG A 7 10.89 -0.37 16.37
C ARG A 7 11.04 0.53 15.15
N GLN A 8 12.14 0.40 14.40
CA GLN A 8 12.39 1.19 13.19
C GLN A 8 11.44 0.82 12.04
N PHE A 9 11.18 -0.47 11.83
CA PHE A 9 10.18 -0.96 10.87
C PHE A 9 8.80 -0.34 11.11
N MET A 10 8.36 -0.37 12.37
CA MET A 10 7.05 0.11 12.76
C MET A 10 6.89 1.62 12.49
N ARG A 11 7.93 2.42 12.72
CA ARG A 11 7.89 3.89 12.52
C ARG A 11 7.57 4.31 11.09
N GLY A 12 8.24 3.70 10.10
CA GLY A 12 8.03 4.05 8.69
C GLY A 12 6.65 3.68 8.14
N VAL A 13 6.01 2.65 8.71
CA VAL A 13 4.67 2.19 8.31
C VAL A 13 3.56 2.97 9.03
N PHE A 14 3.81 3.42 10.26
CA PHE A 14 2.79 4.14 11.04
C PHE A 14 2.44 5.52 10.47
N VAL A 15 3.42 6.23 9.89
CA VAL A 15 3.16 7.55 9.26
C VAL A 15 2.06 7.47 8.20
N PRO A 16 2.20 6.64 7.13
CA PRO A 16 1.14 6.53 6.13
C PRO A 16 -0.13 5.88 6.67
N LEU A 17 -0.02 4.90 7.57
CA LEU A 17 -1.21 4.24 8.11
C LEU A 17 -2.12 5.23 8.87
N ILE A 18 -1.54 6.05 9.74
CA ILE A 18 -2.28 7.03 10.54
C ILE A 18 -2.76 8.18 9.65
N GLY A 19 -1.90 8.71 8.78
CA GLY A 19 -2.29 9.81 7.88
C GLY A 19 -3.42 9.41 6.93
N LEU A 20 -3.32 8.24 6.28
CA LEU A 20 -4.33 7.75 5.34
C LEU A 20 -5.63 7.38 6.04
N SER A 21 -5.57 6.75 7.22
CA SER A 21 -6.77 6.45 8.00
C SER A 21 -7.46 7.72 8.47
N THR A 22 -6.71 8.74 8.89
CA THR A 22 -7.26 10.05 9.27
C THR A 22 -8.00 10.69 8.11
N ILE A 23 -7.39 10.76 6.93
CA ILE A 23 -8.02 11.29 5.71
C ILE A 23 -9.29 10.51 5.39
N ALA A 24 -9.18 9.17 5.31
CA ALA A 24 -10.29 8.31 4.92
C ALA A 24 -11.47 8.44 5.90
N VAL A 25 -11.22 8.39 7.20
CA VAL A 25 -12.28 8.48 8.22
C VAL A 25 -12.91 9.87 8.25
N THR A 26 -12.10 10.94 8.23
CA THR A 26 -12.60 12.33 8.25
C THR A 26 -13.49 12.61 7.05
N VAL A 27 -12.99 12.34 5.84
CA VAL A 27 -13.76 12.55 4.60
C VAL A 27 -15.00 11.67 4.58
N SER A 28 -14.89 10.39 4.98
CA SER A 28 -16.04 9.49 5.01
C SER A 28 -17.15 9.95 5.93
N ILE A 29 -16.82 10.43 7.13
CA ILE A 29 -17.81 10.92 8.09
C ILE A 29 -18.40 12.24 7.60
N ALA A 30 -17.58 13.15 7.06
CA ALA A 30 -18.07 14.39 6.45
C ALA A 30 -19.06 14.12 5.30
N CYS A 31 -18.75 13.15 4.44
CA CYS A 31 -19.65 12.68 3.39
C CYS A 31 -20.93 12.02 3.91
N TRP A 32 -20.86 11.44 5.11
CA TRP A 32 -22.02 10.78 5.71
C TRP A 32 -22.96 11.79 6.36
N LEU A 33 -22.42 12.81 7.03
CA LEU A 33 -23.18 13.73 7.86
C LEU A 33 -23.52 15.06 7.18
N HIS A 34 -22.60 15.64 6.41
CA HIS A 34 -22.71 17.05 5.99
C HIS A 34 -22.67 17.27 4.47
N PHE A 35 -21.96 16.42 3.71
CA PHE A 35 -21.70 16.68 2.29
C PHE A 35 -22.33 15.65 1.34
N ASP A 36 -22.82 16.13 0.20
CA ASP A 36 -23.09 15.27 -0.96
C ASP A 36 -21.80 15.03 -1.75
N CYS A 37 -20.89 14.25 -1.16
CA CYS A 37 -19.58 13.98 -1.73
C CYS A 37 -19.53 13.50 -3.18
N PRO A 38 -20.58 12.86 -3.71
CA PRO A 38 -20.59 12.56 -5.12
C PRO A 38 -20.64 13.73 -6.09
N GLU A 39 -21.23 14.85 -5.69
CA GLU A 39 -21.23 16.08 -6.48
C GLU A 39 -20.17 17.06 -5.96
N HIS A 40 -19.90 17.03 -4.65
CA HIS A 40 -19.08 17.99 -3.95
C HIS A 40 -18.21 17.31 -2.91
N LEU A 41 -17.20 16.55 -3.36
CA LEU A 41 -16.18 15.99 -2.47
C LEU A 41 -15.46 17.14 -1.76
N PRO A 42 -15.63 17.33 -0.43
CA PRO A 42 -15.00 18.43 0.27
C PRO A 42 -13.49 18.26 0.27
N VAL A 43 -12.78 19.38 0.22
CA VAL A 43 -11.35 19.47 0.54
C VAL A 43 -11.19 19.03 2.00
N LEU A 44 -10.07 18.40 2.36
CA LEU A 44 -9.90 17.80 3.69
C LEU A 44 -10.10 18.81 4.83
N SER A 45 -9.60 20.04 4.64
CA SER A 45 -9.80 21.14 5.58
C SER A 45 -11.28 21.51 5.76
N HIS A 46 -12.04 21.55 4.67
CA HIS A 46 -13.47 21.87 4.73
C HIS A 46 -14.28 20.73 5.37
N ALA A 47 -13.89 19.47 5.14
CA ALA A 47 -14.47 18.32 5.84
C ALA A 47 -14.26 18.41 7.36
N ALA A 48 -13.14 18.99 7.79
CA ALA A 48 -12.75 19.09 9.20
C ALA A 48 -13.40 20.27 9.95
N GLU A 49 -14.18 21.14 9.30
CA GLU A 49 -14.91 22.25 9.95
C GLU A 49 -16.09 21.76 10.81
N PHE A 50 -16.55 20.53 10.57
CA PHE A 50 -17.79 20.02 11.14
C PHE A 50 -17.55 19.11 12.34
N PHE A 51 -18.57 18.98 13.19
CA PHE A 51 -18.58 18.02 14.29
C PHE A 51 -19.26 16.71 13.88
N PRO A 52 -18.66 15.54 14.14
CA PRO A 52 -17.46 15.26 14.95
C PRO A 52 -16.12 15.19 14.18
N GLU A 53 -16.12 15.49 12.88
CA GLU A 53 -15.00 15.33 11.96
C GLU A 53 -13.75 16.09 12.39
N TYR A 54 -13.93 17.30 12.92
CA TYR A 54 -12.86 18.14 13.48
C TYR A 54 -11.98 17.38 14.47
N TYR A 55 -12.56 16.65 15.42
CA TYR A 55 -11.80 15.97 16.46
C TYR A 55 -10.99 14.79 15.91
N ILE A 56 -11.56 14.09 14.92
CA ILE A 56 -10.88 12.97 14.26
C ILE A 56 -9.71 13.48 13.44
N PHE A 57 -9.94 14.55 12.67
CA PHE A 57 -8.91 15.24 11.91
C PHE A 57 -7.80 15.76 12.84
N ALA A 58 -8.14 16.50 13.89
CA ALA A 58 -7.17 17.09 14.80
C ALA A 58 -6.33 16.03 15.52
N LEU A 59 -6.96 14.96 16.02
CA LEU A 59 -6.24 13.84 16.66
C LEU A 59 -5.31 13.16 15.64
N GLY A 60 -5.83 12.81 14.48
CA GLY A 60 -5.09 12.11 13.44
C GLY A 60 -3.91 12.92 12.88
N MET A 61 -4.09 14.24 12.69
CA MET A 61 -3.03 15.14 12.24
C MET A 61 -1.93 15.31 13.29
N ASN A 62 -2.27 15.41 14.59
CA ASN A 62 -1.26 15.44 15.66
C ASN A 62 -0.51 14.11 15.80
N CYS A 63 -1.21 12.97 15.70
CA CYS A 63 -0.55 11.67 15.67
C CYS A 63 0.38 11.54 14.46
N THR A 64 -0.07 11.95 13.27
CA THR A 64 0.75 11.97 12.05
C THR A 64 1.96 12.87 12.23
N ALA A 65 1.80 14.06 12.80
CA ALA A 65 2.90 14.99 13.10
C ALA A 65 3.96 14.36 14.00
N TYR A 66 3.53 13.67 15.07
CA TYR A 66 4.43 12.99 15.99
C TYR A 66 5.27 11.90 15.29
N PHE A 67 4.62 11.01 14.53
CA PHE A 67 5.34 9.94 13.83
C PHE A 67 6.20 10.47 12.68
N MET A 68 5.77 11.54 11.99
CA MET A 68 6.59 12.23 11.00
C MET A 68 7.84 12.82 11.63
N TYR A 69 7.71 13.47 12.80
CA TYR A 69 8.84 14.01 13.55
C TYR A 69 9.83 12.90 13.94
N ASP A 70 9.36 11.83 14.58
CA ASP A 70 10.22 10.72 15.04
C ASP A 70 10.96 10.06 13.86
N THR A 71 10.25 9.80 12.75
CA THR A 71 10.83 9.17 11.55
C THR A 71 11.83 10.11 10.86
N ALA A 72 11.47 11.38 10.64
CA ALA A 72 12.37 12.33 9.98
C ALA A 72 13.59 12.66 10.85
N ARG A 73 13.43 12.70 12.18
CA ARG A 73 14.53 12.95 13.11
C ARG A 73 15.51 11.77 13.19
N ALA A 74 15.02 10.54 13.11
CA ALA A 74 15.88 9.36 12.97
C ALA A 74 16.74 9.47 11.70
N HIS A 75 16.11 9.81 10.57
CA HIS A 75 16.82 10.04 9.30
C HIS A 75 17.80 11.22 9.37
N ALA A 76 17.43 12.32 10.04
CA ALA A 76 18.32 13.47 10.23
C ALA A 76 19.60 13.10 10.99
N ASN A 77 19.48 12.26 12.02
CA ASN A 77 20.63 11.78 12.78
C ASN A 77 21.57 10.92 11.95
N ALA A 78 21.04 10.13 11.01
CA ALA A 78 21.84 9.40 10.02
C ALA A 78 22.58 10.37 9.09
N LEU A 79 21.85 11.33 8.50
CA LEU A 79 22.42 12.34 7.59
C LEU A 79 23.50 13.21 8.24
N ARG A 80 23.38 13.53 9.54
CA ARG A 80 24.39 14.30 10.28
C ARG A 80 25.77 13.66 10.29
N ARG A 81 25.85 12.34 10.14
CA ARG A 81 27.12 11.61 10.11
C ARG A 81 27.82 11.69 8.76
N THR A 82 27.07 11.94 7.69
CA THR A 82 27.53 11.84 6.31
C THR A 82 27.58 13.19 5.59
N MET A 83 26.85 14.21 6.08
CA MET A 83 26.66 15.49 5.41
C MET A 83 27.13 16.70 6.24
N SER A 84 27.27 17.85 5.58
CA SER A 84 27.69 19.10 6.22
C SER A 84 26.67 19.61 7.26
N GLY A 85 27.17 20.33 8.27
CA GLY A 85 26.33 20.90 9.34
C GLY A 85 25.21 21.83 8.84
N HIS A 86 25.46 22.60 7.78
CA HIS A 86 24.45 23.47 7.16
C HIS A 86 23.29 22.68 6.56
N PHE A 87 23.56 21.56 5.91
CA PHE A 87 22.52 20.70 5.33
C PHE A 87 21.63 20.10 6.41
N SER A 88 22.24 19.58 7.48
CA SER A 88 21.47 19.07 8.63
C SER A 88 20.61 20.16 9.26
N PHE A 89 21.12 21.38 9.41
CA PHE A 89 20.35 22.49 9.98
C PHE A 89 19.11 22.79 9.13
N CYS A 90 19.27 22.92 7.81
CA CYS A 90 18.14 23.13 6.90
C CYS A 90 17.12 22.00 6.96
N TYR A 91 17.57 20.75 7.06
CA TYR A 91 16.69 19.59 7.18
C TYR A 91 15.92 19.59 8.51
N ASP A 92 16.58 19.86 9.63
CA ASP A 92 15.94 19.95 10.94
C ASP A 92 14.94 21.12 11.03
N ALA A 93 15.26 22.25 10.41
CA ALA A 93 14.35 23.38 10.30
C ALA A 93 13.11 23.02 9.49
N ALA A 94 13.27 22.28 8.38
CA ALA A 94 12.15 21.81 7.56
C ALA A 94 11.27 20.79 8.30
N ILE A 95 11.86 19.88 9.08
CA ILE A 95 11.12 18.95 9.95
C ILE A 95 10.28 19.73 10.97
N THR A 96 10.93 20.64 11.71
CA THR A 96 10.28 21.42 12.77
C THR A 96 9.16 22.29 12.22
N GLY A 97 9.40 22.95 11.09
CA GLY A 97 8.39 23.75 10.38
C GLY A 97 7.19 22.91 9.94
N THR A 98 7.42 21.70 9.46
CA THR A 98 6.35 20.79 9.02
C THR A 98 5.48 20.38 10.19
N VAL A 99 6.10 19.94 11.29
CA VAL A 99 5.40 19.48 12.49
C VAL A 99 4.65 20.62 13.15
N ALA A 100 5.28 21.79 13.30
CA ALA A 100 4.64 22.96 13.87
C ALA A 100 3.44 23.42 13.03
N SER A 101 3.56 23.42 11.70
CA SER A 101 2.47 23.79 10.79
C SER A 101 1.32 22.78 10.84
N LEU A 102 1.64 21.48 10.95
CA LEU A 102 0.64 20.42 11.04
C LEU A 102 -0.12 20.45 12.39
N CYS A 103 0.58 20.70 13.50
CA CYS A 103 -0.05 20.95 14.79
C CYS A 103 -0.89 22.23 14.77
N ALA A 104 -0.41 23.32 14.15
CA ALA A 104 -1.18 24.54 14.00
C ALA A 104 -2.46 24.32 13.19
N LEU A 105 -2.41 23.54 12.10
CA LEU A 105 -3.59 23.14 11.32
C LEU A 105 -4.62 22.37 12.15
N SER A 106 -4.17 21.54 13.09
CA SER A 106 -5.08 20.79 13.96
C SER A 106 -5.76 21.68 15.01
N LEU A 107 -5.13 22.79 15.40
CA LEU A 107 -5.62 23.70 16.44
C LEU A 107 -6.47 24.83 15.87
N PHE A 108 -6.11 25.35 14.70
CA PHE A 108 -6.79 26.48 14.07
C PHE A 108 -7.79 25.97 13.03
N ASP A 109 -9.03 25.81 13.49
CA ASP A 109 -10.20 25.57 12.65
C ASP A 109 -10.39 26.68 11.61
N SER A 110 -10.73 26.31 10.37
CA SER A 110 -10.90 27.24 9.26
C SER A 110 -12.13 28.14 9.43
N ASP A 111 -13.13 27.76 10.23
CA ASP A 111 -14.30 28.59 10.48
C ASP A 111 -13.97 29.84 11.34
N LYS A 112 -13.22 29.65 12.43
CA LYS A 112 -12.88 30.75 13.37
C LYS A 112 -11.57 31.45 13.05
N PHE A 113 -10.59 30.72 12.50
CA PHE A 113 -9.22 31.19 12.34
C PHE A 113 -8.73 30.99 10.89
N PHE A 114 -9.58 31.32 9.92
CA PHE A 114 -9.31 31.14 8.49
C PHE A 114 -7.90 31.57 8.06
N SER A 115 -7.46 32.79 8.43
CA SER A 115 -6.13 33.28 8.06
C SER A 115 -4.98 32.44 8.63
N MET A 116 -5.08 32.03 9.90
CA MET A 116 -4.07 31.18 10.54
C MET A 116 -4.08 29.78 9.94
N HIS A 117 -5.25 29.25 9.61
CA HIS A 117 -5.40 27.97 8.92
C HIS A 117 -4.69 28.01 7.57
N VAL A 118 -5.00 28.98 6.71
CA VAL A 118 -4.38 29.14 5.39
C VAL A 118 -2.86 29.31 5.48
N VAL A 119 -2.37 30.14 6.41
CA VAL A 119 -0.92 30.32 6.62
C VAL A 119 -0.27 29.01 7.07
N SER A 120 -0.93 28.25 7.94
CA SER A 120 -0.44 26.94 8.40
C SER A 120 -0.46 25.91 7.29
N THR A 121 -1.45 25.93 6.39
CA THR A 121 -1.50 25.07 5.19
C THR A 121 -0.32 25.37 4.26
N ILE A 122 -0.07 26.65 3.97
CA ILE A 122 1.06 27.08 3.13
C ILE A 122 2.38 26.69 3.79
N GLY A 123 2.53 26.96 5.09
CA GLY A 123 3.69 26.57 5.88
C GLY A 123 3.96 25.07 5.81
N PHE A 124 2.93 24.25 6.04
CA PHE A 124 3.01 22.80 5.98
C PHE A 124 3.44 22.30 4.60
N PHE A 125 2.81 22.75 3.52
CA PHE A 125 3.19 22.29 2.18
C PHE A 125 4.63 22.71 1.83
N PHE A 126 5.00 23.96 2.10
CA PHE A 126 6.34 24.45 1.79
C PHE A 126 7.42 23.69 2.58
N SER A 127 7.27 23.59 3.90
CA SER A 127 8.26 22.91 4.75
C SER A 127 8.30 21.41 4.49
N SER A 128 7.15 20.78 4.22
CA SER A 128 7.10 19.33 3.95
C SER A 128 7.77 18.98 2.63
N TRP A 129 7.52 19.76 1.56
CA TRP A 129 8.22 19.58 0.29
C TRP A 129 9.73 19.85 0.40
N LEU A 130 10.12 20.90 1.12
CA LEU A 130 11.53 21.18 1.38
C LEU A 130 12.20 20.01 2.11
N MET A 131 11.56 19.49 3.16
CA MET A 131 12.03 18.32 3.90
C MET A 131 12.16 17.09 2.98
N LEU A 132 11.16 16.76 2.16
CA LEU A 132 11.20 15.60 1.27
C LEU A 132 12.31 15.71 0.20
N CYS A 133 12.49 16.90 -0.38
CA CYS A 133 13.56 17.18 -1.34
C CYS A 133 14.94 17.03 -0.69
N LEU A 134 15.14 17.63 0.49
CA LEU A 134 16.40 17.50 1.24
C LEU A 134 16.66 16.04 1.60
N SER A 135 15.65 15.31 2.09
CA SER A 135 15.83 13.89 2.38
C SER A 135 16.20 13.08 1.14
N HIS A 136 15.60 13.37 -0.02
CA HIS A 136 15.94 12.68 -1.27
C HIS A 136 17.38 12.94 -1.70
N VAL A 137 17.83 14.19 -1.63
CA VAL A 137 19.22 14.58 -1.89
C VAL A 137 20.16 13.88 -0.91
N GLY A 138 19.77 13.82 0.37
CA GLY A 138 20.46 13.09 1.42
C GLY A 138 20.68 11.63 1.06
N ARG A 139 19.61 10.95 0.64
CA ARG A 139 19.64 9.55 0.20
C ARG A 139 20.48 9.34 -1.05
N LEU A 140 20.41 10.24 -2.02
CA LEU A 140 21.26 10.18 -3.22
C LEU A 140 22.75 10.31 -2.91
N ALA A 141 23.12 11.13 -1.93
CA ALA A 141 24.51 11.23 -1.50
C ALA A 141 24.97 9.98 -0.76
N MET A 142 24.13 9.38 0.08
CA MET A 142 24.43 8.12 0.75
C MET A 142 24.54 6.93 -0.22
N LEU A 143 23.72 6.91 -1.29
CA LEU A 143 23.78 5.88 -2.34
C LEU A 143 25.13 5.80 -3.06
N ARG A 144 25.91 6.89 -3.13
CA ARG A 144 27.26 6.85 -3.71
C ARG A 144 28.17 5.85 -3.00
N HIS A 145 27.81 5.41 -1.79
CA HIS A 145 28.57 4.48 -0.97
C HIS A 145 27.90 3.10 -0.82
N ALA A 146 26.65 2.90 -1.28
CA ALA A 146 25.92 1.64 -1.09
C ALA A 146 24.92 1.35 -2.23
N ALA A 147 25.32 0.49 -3.19
CA ALA A 147 24.52 0.13 -4.36
C ALA A 147 23.19 -0.60 -4.05
N SER A 148 23.04 -1.18 -2.84
CA SER A 148 21.86 -1.96 -2.44
C SER A 148 20.61 -1.13 -2.11
N ALA A 149 20.72 0.20 -1.96
CA ALA A 149 19.58 1.06 -1.62
C ALA A 149 18.86 1.68 -2.85
N GLN A 150 19.26 1.33 -4.08
CA GLN A 150 18.77 1.93 -5.33
C GLN A 150 17.23 1.86 -5.48
N ASN A 151 16.63 0.69 -5.19
CA ASN A 151 15.20 0.45 -5.37
C ASN A 151 14.33 1.38 -4.50
N GLY A 152 14.75 1.65 -3.26
CA GLY A 152 14.01 2.53 -2.36
C GLY A 152 14.08 4.00 -2.80
N VAL A 153 15.17 4.40 -3.45
CA VAL A 153 15.34 5.76 -3.97
C VAL A 153 14.52 5.96 -5.24
N ASP A 154 14.45 4.97 -6.12
CA ASP A 154 13.60 5.04 -7.32
C ASP A 154 12.11 5.14 -6.96
N GLN A 155 11.65 4.36 -5.96
CA GLN A 155 10.28 4.46 -5.45
C GLN A 155 10.00 5.83 -4.81
N GLY A 156 10.94 6.34 -4.01
CA GLY A 156 10.83 7.67 -3.41
C GLY A 156 10.78 8.78 -4.47
N LYS A 157 11.56 8.67 -5.55
CA LYS A 157 11.57 9.61 -6.67
C LYS A 157 10.19 9.72 -7.34
N TRP A 158 9.54 8.59 -7.60
CA TRP A 158 8.18 8.58 -8.16
C TRP A 158 7.18 9.27 -7.24
N CYS A 159 7.19 8.95 -5.94
CA CYS A 159 6.30 9.58 -4.95
C CYS A 159 6.54 11.10 -4.88
N LEU A 160 7.81 11.53 -4.95
CA LEU A 160 8.17 12.94 -4.91
C LEU A 160 7.68 13.70 -6.14
N ILE A 161 7.88 13.15 -7.35
CA ILE A 161 7.44 13.80 -8.60
C ILE A 161 5.92 13.88 -8.67
N VAL A 162 5.23 12.74 -8.48
CA VAL A 162 3.76 12.68 -8.60
C VAL A 162 3.11 13.55 -7.52
N GLY A 163 3.59 13.47 -6.29
CA GLY A 163 3.07 14.28 -5.20
C GLY A 163 3.33 15.77 -5.40
N PHE A 164 4.50 16.17 -5.90
CA PHE A 164 4.82 17.59 -6.12
C PHE A 164 3.96 18.19 -7.23
N LEU A 165 3.78 17.47 -8.34
CA LEU A 165 2.86 17.88 -9.41
C LEU A 165 1.41 17.97 -8.91
N SER A 166 0.98 17.04 -8.05
CA SER A 166 -0.35 17.07 -7.43
C SER A 166 -0.52 18.27 -6.50
N ALA A 167 0.52 18.64 -5.73
CA ALA A 167 0.49 19.81 -4.87
C ALA A 167 0.45 21.12 -5.67
N LEU A 168 1.17 21.21 -6.79
CA LEU A 168 1.07 22.35 -7.71
C LEU A 168 -0.31 22.43 -8.35
N ALA A 169 -0.87 21.30 -8.78
CA ALA A 169 -2.24 21.23 -9.31
C ALA A 169 -3.26 21.69 -8.28
N PHE A 170 -3.13 21.22 -7.03
CA PHE A 170 -3.95 21.67 -5.90
C PHE A 170 -3.85 23.19 -5.71
N GLY A 171 -2.63 23.74 -5.60
CA GLY A 171 -2.43 25.18 -5.44
C GLY A 171 -2.99 26.00 -6.60
N TYR A 172 -2.80 25.55 -7.84
CA TYR A 172 -3.37 26.19 -9.02
C TYR A 172 -4.90 26.18 -8.99
N ILE A 173 -5.53 25.03 -8.75
CA ILE A 173 -7.00 24.90 -8.70
C ILE A 173 -7.57 25.74 -7.54
N TYR A 174 -6.91 25.70 -6.38
CA TYR A 174 -7.30 26.48 -5.20
C TYR A 174 -7.34 27.98 -5.49
N VAL A 175 -6.31 28.51 -6.16
CA VAL A 175 -6.22 29.92 -6.57
C VAL A 175 -7.20 30.23 -7.70
N ALA A 176 -7.28 29.39 -8.74
CA ALA A 176 -8.15 29.61 -9.89
C ALA A 176 -9.64 29.68 -9.51
N ARG A 177 -10.08 28.90 -8.51
CA ARG A 177 -11.44 28.97 -7.98
C ARG A 177 -11.73 30.24 -7.17
N ARG A 178 -10.70 30.86 -6.59
CA ARG A 178 -10.82 32.05 -5.73
C ARG A 178 -10.44 33.34 -6.47
N TRP A 179 -10.05 33.25 -7.74
CA TRP A 179 -9.80 34.40 -8.61
C TRP A 179 -11.12 35.05 -9.04
N PRO A 180 -11.17 36.37 -9.32
CA PRO A 180 -12.41 37.11 -9.62
C PRO A 180 -13.23 36.58 -10.81
N THR A 181 -12.62 35.76 -11.68
CA THR A 181 -13.27 35.06 -12.79
C THR A 181 -13.13 33.55 -12.58
N PRO A 182 -14.01 32.91 -11.80
CA PRO A 182 -13.90 31.49 -11.50
C PRO A 182 -14.05 30.68 -12.79
N THR A 183 -12.97 30.01 -13.20
CA THR A 183 -13.03 28.95 -14.21
C THR A 183 -13.83 27.77 -13.65
N THR A 184 -14.58 27.06 -14.50
CA THR A 184 -15.39 25.87 -14.15
C THR A 184 -14.54 24.64 -13.79
N HIS A 185 -13.59 24.78 -12.87
CA HIS A 185 -12.86 23.65 -12.31
C HIS A 185 -13.72 22.98 -11.23
N CYS A 186 -13.82 21.65 -11.32
CA CYS A 186 -14.67 20.85 -10.43
C CYS A 186 -14.07 20.79 -9.02
N VAL A 187 -14.89 20.97 -7.98
CA VAL A 187 -14.49 20.83 -6.56
C VAL A 187 -13.75 19.52 -6.30
N ALA A 188 -14.20 18.44 -6.93
CA ALA A 188 -13.56 17.13 -6.81
C ALA A 188 -12.10 17.10 -7.29
N SER A 189 -11.72 17.93 -8.27
CA SER A 189 -10.33 18.01 -8.76
C SER A 189 -9.39 18.68 -7.76
N GLU A 190 -9.89 19.68 -7.01
CA GLU A 190 -9.16 20.30 -5.90
C GLU A 190 -8.88 19.26 -4.82
N SER A 191 -9.92 18.60 -4.32
CA SER A 191 -9.83 17.60 -3.25
C SER A 191 -9.00 16.37 -3.66
N LEU A 192 -9.13 15.89 -4.90
CA LEU A 192 -8.36 14.75 -5.39
C LEU A 192 -6.87 15.07 -5.50
N SER A 193 -6.53 16.27 -5.99
CA SER A 193 -5.13 16.70 -6.10
C SER A 193 -4.49 16.93 -4.73
N GLU A 194 -5.23 17.45 -3.76
CA GLU A 194 -4.81 17.54 -2.36
C GLU A 194 -4.54 16.14 -1.77
N ILE A 195 -5.53 15.24 -1.85
CA ILE A 195 -5.41 13.88 -1.30
C ILE A 195 -4.23 13.15 -1.95
N LEU A 196 -4.09 13.22 -3.28
CA LEU A 196 -2.99 12.56 -3.99
C LEU A 196 -1.62 13.12 -3.58
N ALA A 197 -1.51 14.44 -3.41
CA ALA A 197 -0.29 15.07 -2.93
C ALA A 197 0.08 14.54 -1.53
N VAL A 198 -0.86 14.54 -0.59
CA VAL A 198 -0.63 14.07 0.79
C VAL A 198 -0.34 12.57 0.83
N VAL A 199 -1.07 11.75 0.06
CA VAL A 199 -0.82 10.30 -0.06
C VAL A 199 0.61 10.05 -0.54
N CYS A 200 1.07 10.75 -1.58
CA CYS A 200 2.43 10.62 -2.08
C CYS A 200 3.48 11.05 -1.04
N GLN A 201 3.22 12.12 -0.28
CA GLN A 201 4.10 12.55 0.82
C GLN A 201 4.20 11.45 1.90
N LEU A 202 3.05 10.90 2.32
CA LEU A 202 2.99 9.84 3.34
C LEU A 202 3.67 8.55 2.88
N LEU A 203 3.45 8.15 1.62
CA LEU A 203 4.11 6.97 1.04
C LEU A 203 5.62 7.18 0.88
N TYR A 204 6.09 8.41 0.64
CA TYR A 204 7.52 8.70 0.62
C TYR A 204 8.17 8.36 1.96
N PHE A 205 7.54 8.67 3.10
CA PHE A 205 8.05 8.29 4.42
C PHE A 205 8.20 6.78 4.61
N ALA A 206 7.31 5.98 4.01
CA ALA A 206 7.44 4.52 4.03
C ALA A 206 8.74 4.05 3.35
N THR A 207 9.29 4.83 2.41
CA THR A 207 10.52 4.48 1.70
C THR A 207 11.80 4.71 2.52
N PHE A 208 11.73 5.41 3.66
CA PHE A 208 12.88 5.56 4.57
C PHE A 208 13.29 4.24 5.21
N HIS A 209 12.35 3.32 5.39
CA HIS A 209 12.61 2.01 5.94
C HIS A 209 13.64 1.20 5.12
N ALA A 210 13.61 1.33 3.78
CA ALA A 210 14.52 0.61 2.90
C ALA A 210 16.00 1.03 3.06
N HIS A 211 16.28 2.19 3.66
CA HIS A 211 17.62 2.76 3.76
C HIS A 211 18.26 2.59 5.15
N GLU A 212 17.48 2.50 6.23
CA GLU A 212 18.03 2.34 7.59
C GLU A 212 18.57 0.92 7.84
N LEU A 213 17.97 -0.10 7.23
CA LEU A 213 18.45 -1.50 7.27
C LEU A 213 19.84 -1.69 6.61
N THR A 214 20.23 -0.77 5.73
CA THR A 214 21.51 -0.79 5.03
C THR A 214 22.61 -0.03 5.79
N GLU A 215 22.28 1.04 6.51
CA GLU A 215 23.28 1.76 7.33
C GLU A 215 23.76 0.93 8.53
N GLU A 216 22.89 0.18 9.21
CA GLU A 216 23.31 -0.64 10.35
C GLU A 216 24.29 -1.74 9.89
N HIS A 217 24.09 -2.26 8.68
CA HIS A 217 25.02 -3.17 8.03
C HIS A 217 26.35 -2.53 7.63
N VAL A 218 26.30 -1.35 7.00
CA VAL A 218 27.51 -0.65 6.56
C VAL A 218 28.32 -0.18 7.78
N PHE A 219 27.68 0.26 8.85
CA PHE A 219 28.33 0.62 10.11
C PHE A 219 28.96 -0.58 10.80
N LEU A 220 28.28 -1.74 10.82
CA LEU A 220 28.86 -3.00 11.31
C LEU A 220 30.02 -3.49 10.43
N LEU A 221 29.94 -3.31 9.11
CA LEU A 221 31.04 -3.61 8.20
C LEU A 221 32.22 -2.66 8.41
N MET A 222 31.97 -1.36 8.63
CA MET A 222 33.03 -0.38 8.92
C MET A 222 33.68 -0.59 10.28
N LEU A 223 32.91 -0.96 11.31
CA LEU A 223 33.45 -1.33 12.63
C LEU A 223 34.25 -2.64 12.57
N ARG A 224 33.90 -3.54 11.65
CA ARG A 224 34.62 -4.80 11.43
C ARG A 224 35.87 -4.63 10.56
N SER A 225 35.89 -3.62 9.69
CA SER A 225 37.07 -3.24 8.90
C SER A 225 37.97 -2.22 9.61
N ALA A 226 37.57 -1.71 10.77
CA ALA A 226 38.49 -1.00 11.64
C ALA A 226 39.55 -2.03 12.10
N PRO A 227 40.84 -1.81 11.81
CA PRO A 227 41.88 -2.76 12.16
C PRO A 227 41.81 -2.96 13.68
N THR A 228 41.40 -4.14 14.11
CA THR A 228 41.59 -4.58 15.48
C THR A 228 43.09 -4.61 15.72
N ASP A 229 43.57 -4.00 16.81
CA ASP A 229 45.00 -3.98 17.19
C ASP A 229 45.65 -5.39 17.21
N ALA A 230 44.84 -6.46 17.20
CA ALA A 230 45.26 -7.85 17.00
C ALA A 230 45.92 -8.15 15.63
N ASP A 231 45.57 -7.41 14.56
CA ASP A 231 46.22 -7.56 13.25
C ASP A 231 47.59 -6.86 13.17
N GLN A 232 47.89 -5.99 14.14
CA GLN A 232 49.23 -5.41 14.30
C GLN A 232 50.16 -6.34 15.11
N GLU A 233 49.62 -7.14 16.03
CA GLU A 233 50.38 -8.19 16.72
C GLU A 233 50.71 -9.39 15.81
N SER A 234 49.80 -9.78 14.91
CA SER A 234 50.05 -10.88 13.95
C SER A 234 51.09 -10.53 12.89
N LEU A 235 51.20 -9.25 12.49
CA LEU A 235 52.25 -8.77 11.58
C LEU A 235 53.63 -8.67 12.27
N ILE A 236 53.67 -8.50 13.60
CA ILE A 236 54.90 -8.53 14.40
C ILE A 236 55.32 -9.97 14.70
N LEU A 237 54.37 -10.90 14.88
CA LEU A 237 54.64 -12.33 15.06
C LEU A 237 55.03 -13.05 13.75
N SER A 238 54.54 -12.61 12.59
CA SER A 238 54.94 -13.18 11.29
C SER A 238 56.37 -12.83 10.86
N ILE A 239 57.07 -11.94 11.58
CA ILE A 239 58.50 -11.64 11.37
C ILE A 239 59.38 -12.53 12.29
N ALA A 240 58.78 -13.29 13.22
CA ALA A 240 59.51 -14.07 14.22
C ALA A 240 59.50 -15.59 14.01
N GLU A 241 58.77 -16.12 13.03
CA GLU A 241 58.68 -17.58 12.76
C GLU A 241 59.04 -17.91 11.31
N GLU A 242 60.29 -17.65 10.93
CA GLU A 242 61.00 -18.45 9.91
C GLU A 242 62.03 -19.31 10.65
N ASP A 243 61.62 -20.51 11.10
CA ASP A 243 62.50 -21.67 11.14
C ASP A 243 61.73 -22.96 11.47
N ASP A 244 62.14 -24.04 10.82
CA ASP A 244 61.84 -25.46 11.04
C ASP A 244 60.57 -26.11 10.47
N SER A 245 60.71 -26.50 9.20
CA SER A 245 60.91 -27.90 8.74
C SER A 245 60.04 -29.07 9.25
N SER A 246 59.64 -29.88 8.25
CA SER A 246 59.45 -31.35 8.21
C SER A 246 58.04 -31.98 8.24
N ASP A 247 57.68 -32.50 7.06
CA ASP A 247 57.17 -33.86 6.72
C ASP A 247 56.11 -34.57 7.58
N GLY A 248 55.09 -35.14 6.92
CA GLY A 248 54.37 -36.30 7.47
C GLY A 248 52.97 -36.64 6.97
N ASN A 249 52.85 -37.06 5.70
CA ASN A 249 52.06 -38.19 5.18
C ASN A 249 50.61 -38.53 5.66
N SER A 250 49.71 -38.57 4.67
CA SER A 250 48.68 -39.60 4.35
C SER A 250 47.66 -40.09 5.39
N SER A 251 46.36 -39.99 5.04
CA SER A 251 45.49 -41.10 4.56
C SER A 251 44.03 -41.01 5.02
N SER A 252 43.19 -41.62 4.18
CA SER A 252 41.73 -41.70 4.05
C SER A 252 40.98 -42.56 5.08
N ALA A 253 39.72 -42.21 5.39
CA ALA A 253 38.55 -43.09 5.68
C ALA A 253 37.37 -42.18 6.15
N SER A 254 36.22 -42.05 5.47
CA SER A 254 35.05 -42.95 5.35
C SER A 254 34.34 -43.28 6.67
N SER A 255 33.17 -42.64 6.90
CA SER A 255 32.01 -43.08 7.71
C SER A 255 30.94 -41.99 7.59
N GLU A 256 29.88 -42.10 6.78
CA GLU A 256 28.65 -42.89 6.98
C GLU A 256 27.99 -42.75 8.37
N ASP A 257 26.75 -42.26 8.29
CA ASP A 257 25.58 -42.47 9.13
C ASP A 257 25.51 -41.93 10.57
N SER A 258 24.59 -40.98 10.75
CA SER A 258 23.44 -41.17 11.66
C SER A 258 22.40 -40.08 11.42
N GLU A 259 21.30 -40.48 10.77
CA GLU A 259 20.00 -39.82 10.81
C GLU A 259 19.52 -39.81 12.26
N ASP A 260 19.34 -38.61 12.85
CA ASP A 260 18.68 -38.45 14.14
C ASP A 260 17.49 -37.50 13.93
N ASP A 261 16.36 -38.13 13.58
CA ASP A 261 15.02 -37.55 13.61
C ASP A 261 14.66 -37.21 15.07
N SER A 262 14.81 -35.94 15.43
CA SER A 262 14.21 -35.37 16.64
C SER A 262 12.94 -34.63 16.25
N ASP A 263 11.83 -35.36 16.30
CA ASP A 263 10.47 -34.85 16.38
C ASP A 263 10.29 -34.09 17.71
N ASP A 264 10.83 -32.87 17.79
CA ASP A 264 10.44 -31.91 18.84
C ASP A 264 9.12 -31.27 18.43
N SER A 265 8.07 -31.94 18.89
CA SER A 265 6.74 -31.42 19.04
C SER A 265 6.72 -30.54 20.28
N ASP A 266 6.83 -29.22 20.11
CA ASP A 266 6.31 -28.26 21.06
C ASP A 266 5.99 -26.92 20.36
N ASP A 267 4.68 -26.74 20.23
CA ASP A 267 3.82 -25.56 20.12
C ASP A 267 4.30 -24.26 20.84
N GLU A 268 5.57 -23.90 20.75
CA GLU A 268 6.08 -22.62 21.25
C GLU A 268 5.93 -21.52 20.20
N LEU A 269 4.79 -20.83 20.30
CA LEU A 269 4.55 -19.52 19.73
C LEU A 269 4.70 -19.50 18.21
N GLU A 270 3.67 -20.03 17.55
CA GLU A 270 3.17 -19.57 16.26
C GLU A 270 2.96 -18.04 16.33
N THR A 271 4.05 -17.27 16.29
CA THR A 271 4.06 -15.81 16.23
C THR A 271 3.57 -15.41 14.86
N LYS A 272 2.26 -15.58 14.67
CA LYS A 272 1.39 -14.95 13.68
C LYS A 272 2.13 -14.16 12.63
N ASP A 273 2.37 -14.80 11.49
CA ASP A 273 2.70 -14.13 10.24
C ASP A 273 1.61 -13.10 9.91
N SER A 274 1.79 -11.87 10.41
CA SER A 274 0.72 -10.88 10.44
C SER A 274 0.32 -10.36 9.06
N LEU A 275 1.19 -10.54 8.05
CA LEU A 275 1.00 -10.01 6.70
C LEU A 275 -0.02 -10.84 5.89
N GLY A 276 -0.12 -12.15 6.15
CA GLY A 276 -1.11 -13.02 5.51
C GLY A 276 -2.55 -12.73 5.92
N VAL A 277 -2.77 -11.93 6.97
CA VAL A 277 -4.10 -11.54 7.45
C VAL A 277 -4.73 -10.46 6.55
N VAL A 278 -3.92 -9.68 5.82
CA VAL A 278 -4.42 -8.52 5.04
C VAL A 278 -5.44 -8.92 3.96
N PRO A 279 -5.22 -9.94 3.10
CA PRO A 279 -6.22 -10.35 2.11
C PRO A 279 -7.50 -10.93 2.74
N LEU A 280 -7.41 -11.49 3.95
CA LEU A 280 -8.55 -12.01 4.68
C LEU A 280 -9.39 -10.88 5.26
N VAL A 281 -8.75 -9.81 5.77
CA VAL A 281 -9.45 -8.60 6.19
C VAL A 281 -10.10 -7.92 5.00
N LEU A 282 -9.41 -7.82 3.86
CA LEU A 282 -9.98 -7.34 2.60
C LEU A 282 -11.25 -8.10 2.24
N ALA A 283 -11.20 -9.44 2.30
CA ALA A 283 -12.33 -10.30 2.02
C ALA A 283 -13.55 -10.00 2.91
N ILE A 284 -13.31 -9.90 4.22
CA ILE A 284 -14.36 -9.58 5.19
C ILE A 284 -14.95 -8.20 4.91
N VAL A 285 -14.12 -7.18 4.68
CA VAL A 285 -14.58 -5.82 4.41
C VAL A 285 -15.45 -5.78 3.16
N VAL A 286 -15.02 -6.41 2.06
CA VAL A 286 -15.81 -6.47 0.82
C VAL A 286 -17.15 -7.17 1.06
N LEU A 287 -17.15 -8.34 1.71
CA LEU A 287 -18.38 -9.09 1.97
C LEU A 287 -19.36 -8.33 2.87
N VAL A 288 -18.87 -7.76 3.97
CA VAL A 288 -19.69 -6.95 4.90
C VAL A 288 -20.24 -5.73 4.18
N THR A 289 -19.44 -5.08 3.35
CA THR A 289 -19.88 -3.92 2.55
C THR A 289 -21.00 -4.32 1.60
N CYS A 290 -20.80 -5.35 0.78
CA CYS A 290 -21.78 -5.77 -0.22
C CYS A 290 -23.07 -6.28 0.43
N ILE A 291 -22.96 -7.19 1.40
CA ILE A 291 -24.12 -7.76 2.10
C ILE A 291 -24.86 -6.66 2.87
N GLY A 292 -24.13 -5.82 3.61
CA GLY A 292 -24.72 -4.72 4.37
C GLY A 292 -25.45 -3.72 3.47
N THR A 293 -24.84 -3.34 2.34
CA THR A 293 -25.45 -2.41 1.36
C THR A 293 -26.75 -2.98 0.79
N VAL A 294 -26.75 -4.26 0.39
CA VAL A 294 -27.94 -4.91 -0.18
C VAL A 294 -29.04 -5.11 0.86
N LEU A 295 -28.72 -5.69 2.03
CA LEU A 295 -29.71 -5.96 3.08
C LEU A 295 -30.36 -4.67 3.58
N TRP A 296 -29.59 -3.59 3.68
CA TRP A 296 -30.13 -2.28 4.05
C TRP A 296 -30.89 -1.64 2.89
N GLY A 297 -30.45 -1.85 1.65
CA GLY A 297 -31.19 -1.46 0.44
C GLY A 297 -32.59 -2.08 0.41
N CYS A 298 -32.71 -3.37 0.76
CA CYS A 298 -33.99 -4.08 0.83
C CYS A 298 -34.97 -3.58 1.90
N ARG A 299 -34.51 -2.77 2.86
CA ARG A 299 -35.39 -2.09 3.82
C ARG A 299 -35.89 -0.75 3.32
N HIS A 300 -35.37 -0.24 2.20
CA HIS A 300 -35.74 1.05 1.67
C HIS A 300 -37.09 0.96 0.92
N PRO A 301 -38.04 1.89 1.13
CA PRO A 301 -39.41 1.79 0.57
C PRO A 301 -39.48 1.85 -0.96
N ARG A 302 -38.38 2.23 -1.64
CA ARG A 302 -38.29 2.29 -3.10
C ARG A 302 -37.70 1.04 -3.75
N ILE A 303 -37.24 0.07 -2.96
CA ILE A 303 -36.70 -1.20 -3.47
C ILE A 303 -37.57 -2.33 -2.93
N ASP A 304 -38.29 -3.02 -3.81
CA ASP A 304 -39.08 -4.19 -3.43
C ASP A 304 -38.29 -5.49 -3.66
N CYS A 305 -37.53 -5.90 -2.64
CA CYS A 305 -36.77 -7.15 -2.68
C CYS A 305 -37.62 -8.42 -2.66
N LYS A 306 -38.95 -8.32 -2.50
CA LYS A 306 -39.84 -9.48 -2.69
C LYS A 306 -40.04 -9.79 -4.17
N VAL A 307 -39.91 -8.77 -5.02
CA VAL A 307 -40.08 -8.89 -6.48
C VAL A 307 -38.73 -9.15 -7.14
N ASP A 308 -37.73 -8.31 -6.89
CA ASP A 308 -36.40 -8.46 -7.47
C ASP A 308 -35.30 -8.04 -6.48
N TRP A 309 -34.26 -8.87 -6.34
CA TRP A 309 -33.06 -8.51 -5.59
C TRP A 309 -32.23 -7.47 -6.35
N PRO A 310 -31.83 -6.36 -5.70
CA PRO A 310 -31.08 -5.28 -6.33
C PRO A 310 -29.60 -5.65 -6.47
N THR A 311 -28.95 -5.23 -7.55
CA THR A 311 -27.48 -5.22 -7.60
C THR A 311 -26.89 -4.36 -6.46
N VAL A 312 -25.64 -4.57 -6.09
CA VAL A 312 -24.96 -3.76 -5.05
C VAL A 312 -24.99 -2.28 -5.45
N ALA A 313 -24.71 -1.99 -6.73
CA ALA A 313 -24.80 -0.65 -7.29
C ALA A 313 -26.21 -0.03 -7.19
N SER A 314 -27.26 -0.84 -7.42
CA SER A 314 -28.65 -0.37 -7.30
C SER A 314 -29.04 -0.11 -5.85
N ALA A 315 -28.60 -0.97 -4.92
CA ALA A 315 -28.84 -0.80 -3.49
C ALA A 315 -28.09 0.41 -2.91
N ALA A 316 -26.90 0.71 -3.43
CA ALA A 316 -26.08 1.86 -3.02
C ALA A 316 -26.64 3.23 -3.46
N ARG A 317 -27.73 3.28 -4.25
CA ARG A 317 -28.34 4.54 -4.73
C ARG A 317 -29.00 5.39 -3.66
N PHE A 318 -29.28 4.83 -2.49
CA PHE A 318 -30.09 5.49 -1.47
C PHE A 318 -29.22 5.80 -0.25
N ARG A 319 -29.53 6.87 0.47
CA ARG A 319 -28.92 7.14 1.78
C ARG A 319 -29.71 6.38 2.85
N PRO A 320 -29.04 5.76 3.85
CA PRO A 320 -27.60 5.81 4.15
C PRO A 320 -26.74 4.74 3.45
N GLN A 321 -27.31 3.92 2.56
CA GLN A 321 -26.63 2.80 1.92
C GLN A 321 -25.44 3.24 1.05
N SER A 322 -25.56 4.39 0.38
CA SER A 322 -24.49 4.99 -0.41
C SER A 322 -23.23 5.23 0.42
N SER A 323 -23.38 5.75 1.65
CA SER A 323 -22.24 6.02 2.54
C SER A 323 -21.54 4.73 2.98
N LEU A 324 -22.32 3.68 3.33
CA LEU A 324 -21.75 2.37 3.67
C LEU A 324 -20.96 1.78 2.49
N PHE A 325 -21.51 1.90 1.27
CA PHE A 325 -20.87 1.43 0.05
C PHE A 325 -19.58 2.20 -0.26
N THR A 326 -19.60 3.53 -0.16
CA THR A 326 -18.41 4.38 -0.35
C THR A 326 -17.30 4.04 0.65
N ILE A 327 -17.63 3.98 1.95
CA ILE A 327 -16.67 3.63 3.01
C ILE A 327 -16.05 2.25 2.73
N GLY A 328 -16.90 1.28 2.43
CA GLY A 328 -16.48 -0.09 2.17
C GLY A 328 -15.59 -0.21 0.93
N LEU A 329 -15.91 0.50 -0.17
CA LEU A 329 -15.07 0.54 -1.36
C LEU A 329 -13.73 1.25 -1.11
N VAL A 330 -13.72 2.34 -0.36
CA VAL A 330 -12.48 3.06 0.02
C VAL A 330 -11.57 2.15 0.84
N LEU A 331 -12.10 1.49 1.88
CA LEU A 331 -11.35 0.55 2.70
C LEU A 331 -10.86 -0.65 1.87
N SER A 332 -11.72 -1.18 1.00
CA SER A 332 -11.35 -2.29 0.10
C SER A 332 -10.27 -1.88 -0.90
N GLY A 333 -10.31 -0.64 -1.42
CA GLY A 333 -9.28 -0.09 -2.30
C GLY A 333 -7.92 0.02 -1.61
N LEU A 334 -7.90 0.52 -0.36
CA LEU A 334 -6.68 0.61 0.45
C LEU A 334 -6.11 -0.79 0.75
N LEU A 335 -6.94 -1.73 1.21
CA LEU A 335 -6.51 -3.09 1.51
C LEU A 335 -6.07 -3.86 0.25
N SER A 336 -6.71 -3.60 -0.89
CA SER A 336 -6.28 -4.15 -2.19
C SER A 336 -4.92 -3.60 -2.61
N LEU A 337 -4.69 -2.30 -2.45
CA LEU A 337 -3.39 -1.67 -2.72
C LEU A 337 -2.29 -2.30 -1.87
N THR A 338 -2.52 -2.44 -0.56
CA THR A 338 -1.58 -3.09 0.35
C THR A 338 -1.31 -4.53 -0.08
N THR A 339 -2.35 -5.31 -0.37
CA THR A 339 -2.22 -6.71 -0.84
C THR A 339 -1.38 -6.79 -2.12
N LEU A 340 -1.62 -5.91 -3.08
CA LEU A 340 -0.92 -5.87 -4.36
C LEU A 340 0.55 -5.47 -4.22
N LEU A 341 0.85 -4.49 -3.36
CA LEU A 341 2.22 -4.06 -3.09
C LEU A 341 3.02 -5.18 -2.40
N LEU A 342 2.43 -5.84 -1.39
CA LEU A 342 3.07 -6.97 -0.72
C LEU A 342 3.27 -8.15 -1.67
N PHE A 343 2.28 -8.46 -2.51
CA PHE A 343 2.41 -9.53 -3.51
C PHE A 343 3.47 -9.20 -4.56
N HIS A 344 3.51 -7.95 -5.05
CA HIS A 344 4.54 -7.50 -5.98
C HIS A 344 5.94 -7.64 -5.36
N TRP A 345 6.09 -7.26 -4.08
CA TRP A 345 7.36 -7.40 -3.36
C TRP A 345 7.77 -8.87 -3.21
N HIS A 346 6.86 -9.74 -2.79
CA HIS A 346 7.08 -11.19 -2.74
C HIS A 346 7.50 -11.75 -4.11
N ALA A 347 6.80 -11.36 -5.17
CA ALA A 347 7.10 -11.79 -6.53
C ALA A 347 8.49 -11.32 -6.99
N ARG A 348 8.91 -10.09 -6.63
CA ARG A 348 10.24 -9.57 -6.95
C ARG A 348 11.37 -10.31 -6.24
N ILE A 349 11.17 -10.69 -4.97
CA ILE A 349 12.15 -11.45 -4.21
C ILE A 349 12.32 -12.86 -4.80
N THR A 350 11.20 -13.51 -5.13
CA THR A 350 11.21 -14.90 -5.63
C THR A 350 11.64 -14.99 -7.10
N LEU A 351 11.19 -14.06 -7.94
CA LEU A 351 11.55 -13.94 -9.34
C LEU A 351 12.66 -12.88 -9.50
N VAL A 352 13.91 -13.29 -9.22
CA VAL A 352 15.13 -12.46 -9.38
C VAL A 352 15.25 -11.80 -10.77
N GLU A 353 14.70 -12.40 -11.82
CA GLU A 353 14.66 -11.78 -13.15
C GLU A 353 13.47 -10.82 -13.25
N THR A 354 13.77 -9.59 -13.70
CA THR A 354 12.84 -8.46 -13.84
C THR A 354 11.68 -8.78 -14.78
N SER A 355 10.68 -9.46 -14.22
CA SER A 355 9.51 -9.93 -14.94
C SER A 355 8.60 -8.74 -15.21
N ILE A 356 8.56 -8.28 -16.47
CA ILE A 356 7.58 -7.33 -17.01
C ILE A 356 6.16 -7.67 -16.53
N ALA A 357 5.85 -8.96 -16.36
CA ALA A 357 4.55 -9.43 -15.85
C ALA A 357 4.26 -8.97 -14.41
N THR A 358 5.25 -8.92 -13.52
CA THR A 358 5.04 -8.44 -12.13
C THR A 358 4.71 -6.96 -12.09
N SER A 359 5.39 -6.14 -12.90
CA SER A 359 5.11 -4.71 -13.04
C SER A 359 3.78 -4.46 -13.74
N ALA A 360 3.47 -5.20 -14.81
CA ALA A 360 2.19 -5.09 -15.50
C ALA A 360 1.01 -5.46 -14.58
N THR A 361 1.17 -6.50 -13.75
CA THR A 361 0.17 -6.89 -12.74
C THR A 361 -0.04 -5.78 -11.72
N LEU A 362 1.05 -5.14 -11.26
CA LEU A 362 0.95 -4.00 -10.34
C LEU A 362 0.22 -2.82 -10.99
N VAL A 363 0.54 -2.47 -12.23
CA VAL A 363 -0.14 -1.37 -12.96
C VAL A 363 -1.64 -1.67 -13.12
N ALA A 364 -2.01 -2.88 -13.52
CA ALA A 364 -3.42 -3.30 -13.57
C ALA A 364 -4.09 -3.18 -12.19
N GLY A 365 -3.38 -3.59 -11.13
CA GLY A 365 -3.82 -3.45 -9.75
C GLY A 365 -3.99 -1.99 -9.28
N LEU A 366 -3.13 -1.07 -9.72
CA LEU A 366 -3.27 0.36 -9.44
C LEU A 366 -4.47 0.96 -10.16
N VAL A 367 -4.74 0.55 -11.41
CA VAL A 367 -5.95 0.96 -12.14
C VAL A 367 -7.21 0.41 -11.45
N LEU A 368 -7.16 -0.83 -10.94
CA LEU A 368 -8.21 -1.43 -10.11
C LEU A 368 -8.48 -0.56 -8.88
N VAL A 369 -7.46 -0.22 -8.10
CA VAL A 369 -7.61 0.61 -6.89
C VAL A 369 -8.14 2.01 -7.23
N ALA A 370 -7.60 2.66 -8.27
CA ALA A 370 -8.06 3.98 -8.71
C ALA A 370 -9.52 3.97 -9.16
N SER A 371 -9.95 2.92 -9.88
CA SER A 371 -11.35 2.77 -10.29
C SER A 371 -12.28 2.43 -9.12
N MET A 372 -11.82 1.70 -8.09
CA MET A 372 -12.60 1.53 -6.85
C MET A 372 -12.86 2.87 -6.17
N PHE A 373 -11.84 3.72 -6.05
CA PHE A 373 -12.03 5.08 -5.50
C PHE A 373 -12.98 5.90 -6.36
N ALA A 374 -12.79 5.88 -7.68
CA ALA A 374 -13.64 6.64 -8.58
C ALA A 374 -15.13 6.20 -8.49
N VAL A 375 -15.38 4.88 -8.44
CA VAL A 375 -16.73 4.31 -8.26
C VAL A 375 -17.29 4.60 -6.86
N ALA A 376 -16.44 4.62 -5.82
CA ALA A 376 -16.86 4.95 -4.46
C ALA A 376 -17.40 6.37 -4.34
N PHE A 377 -16.84 7.30 -5.13
CA PHE A 377 -17.22 8.71 -5.11
C PHE A 377 -18.24 9.09 -6.18
N TRP A 378 -18.32 8.41 -7.33
CA TRP A 378 -19.35 8.76 -8.32
C TRP A 378 -20.75 8.36 -7.85
N ASP A 379 -21.69 9.31 -7.78
CA ASP A 379 -23.10 8.96 -7.55
C ASP A 379 -23.62 8.32 -8.82
N SER A 380 -24.15 7.11 -8.67
CA SER A 380 -24.90 6.47 -9.74
C SER A 380 -26.16 7.26 -10.16
N ARG A 381 -26.67 8.20 -9.35
CA ARG A 381 -27.78 9.11 -9.71
C ARG A 381 -27.34 10.29 -10.56
N SER A 382 -26.39 11.08 -10.06
CA SER A 382 -25.98 12.33 -10.71
C SER A 382 -25.03 12.09 -11.88
N TYR A 383 -24.26 11.01 -11.84
CA TYR A 383 -23.24 10.69 -12.86
C TYR A 383 -23.36 9.24 -13.33
N SER A 384 -24.55 8.80 -13.70
CA SER A 384 -24.82 7.42 -14.13
C SER A 384 -23.88 6.91 -15.23
N VAL A 385 -23.52 7.76 -16.20
CA VAL A 385 -22.59 7.42 -17.29
C VAL A 385 -21.16 7.25 -16.75
N SER A 386 -20.67 8.20 -15.95
CA SER A 386 -19.33 8.13 -15.35
C SER A 386 -19.20 6.94 -14.39
N TYR A 387 -20.22 6.69 -13.59
CA TYR A 387 -20.31 5.53 -12.71
C TYR A 387 -20.26 4.22 -13.49
N THR A 388 -21.00 4.13 -14.60
CA THR A 388 -21.01 2.94 -15.48
C THR A 388 -19.64 2.73 -16.10
N ASN A 389 -19.02 3.78 -16.65
CA ASN A 389 -17.67 3.72 -17.20
C ASN A 389 -16.64 3.32 -16.14
N GLY A 390 -16.74 3.89 -14.94
CA GLY A 390 -15.90 3.54 -13.79
C GLY A 390 -16.03 2.07 -13.41
N THR A 391 -17.26 1.54 -13.41
CA THR A 391 -17.53 0.13 -13.12
C THR A 391 -16.98 -0.79 -14.21
N ILE A 392 -17.03 -0.39 -15.49
CA ILE A 392 -16.43 -1.14 -16.60
C ILE A 392 -14.90 -1.17 -16.47
N VAL A 393 -14.27 -0.04 -16.14
CA VAL A 393 -12.83 0.02 -15.90
C VAL A 393 -12.45 -0.84 -14.71
N LEU A 394 -13.23 -0.77 -13.61
CA LEU A 394 -13.06 -1.57 -12.41
C LEU A 394 -13.10 -3.08 -12.72
N LEU A 395 -14.09 -3.50 -13.50
CA LEU A 395 -14.26 -4.90 -13.92
C LEU A 395 -13.05 -5.39 -14.73
N ASN A 396 -12.67 -4.64 -15.77
CA ASN A 396 -11.54 -5.01 -16.64
C ASN A 396 -10.22 -5.03 -15.86
N ALA A 397 -10.01 -4.05 -14.99
CA ALA A 397 -8.83 -4.00 -14.14
C ALA A 397 -8.80 -5.18 -13.16
N THR A 398 -9.93 -5.56 -12.56
CA THR A 398 -10.05 -6.75 -11.70
C THR A 398 -9.64 -8.02 -12.45
N LEU A 399 -10.17 -8.24 -13.65
CA LEU A 399 -9.83 -9.40 -14.48
C LEU A 399 -8.34 -9.41 -14.87
N ALA A 400 -7.80 -8.26 -15.28
CA ALA A 400 -6.39 -8.13 -15.63
C ALA A 400 -5.47 -8.40 -14.43
N THR A 401 -5.86 -7.92 -13.24
CA THR A 401 -5.13 -8.17 -11.99
C THR A 401 -5.17 -9.64 -11.60
N ILE A 402 -6.34 -10.29 -11.60
CA ILE A 402 -6.48 -11.72 -11.30
C ILE A 402 -5.64 -12.56 -12.28
N GLY A 403 -5.76 -12.28 -13.58
CA GLY A 403 -4.98 -12.97 -14.61
C GLY A 403 -3.47 -12.77 -14.45
N GLY A 404 -3.03 -11.53 -14.16
CA GLY A 404 -1.63 -11.21 -13.89
C GLY A 404 -1.08 -11.95 -12.68
N ILE A 405 -1.84 -12.02 -11.58
CA ILE A 405 -1.48 -12.76 -10.37
C ILE A 405 -1.33 -14.26 -10.68
N CYS A 406 -2.27 -14.86 -11.41
CA CYS A 406 -2.17 -16.27 -11.84
C CYS A 406 -0.92 -16.53 -12.69
N LEU A 407 -0.61 -15.65 -13.64
CA LEU A 407 0.59 -15.77 -14.48
C LEU A 407 1.88 -15.67 -13.66
N VAL A 408 1.93 -14.74 -12.70
CA VAL A 408 3.08 -14.59 -11.79
C VAL A 408 3.24 -15.83 -10.91
N ARG A 409 2.14 -16.35 -10.34
CA ARG A 409 2.15 -17.58 -9.53
C ARG A 409 2.64 -18.79 -10.32
N ARG A 410 2.17 -18.99 -11.56
CA ARG A 410 2.66 -20.04 -12.47
C ARG A 410 4.17 -19.96 -12.64
N ARG A 411 4.72 -18.76 -12.86
CA ARG A 411 6.17 -18.55 -13.00
C ARG A 411 6.94 -18.86 -11.72
N ILE A 412 6.40 -18.47 -10.55
CA ILE A 412 7.02 -18.79 -9.25
C ILE A 412 7.09 -20.30 -9.06
N VAL A 413 6.00 -21.02 -9.33
CA VAL A 413 5.95 -22.49 -9.22
C VAL A 413 6.91 -23.15 -10.21
N GLN A 414 6.90 -22.74 -11.48
CA GLN A 414 7.82 -23.28 -12.49
C GLN A 414 9.29 -23.11 -12.09
N LYS A 415 9.65 -21.98 -11.47
CA LYS A 415 11.01 -21.75 -11.01
C LYS A 415 11.39 -22.59 -9.78
N ARG A 416 10.44 -22.84 -8.87
CA ARG A 416 10.66 -23.64 -7.65
C ARG A 416 10.67 -25.14 -7.90
N ALA A 417 10.10 -25.58 -9.01
CA ALA A 417 9.89 -26.99 -9.27
C ALA A 417 11.13 -27.67 -9.88
N SER A 418 11.71 -28.62 -9.13
CA SER A 418 12.58 -29.67 -9.64
C SER A 418 12.02 -31.04 -9.25
N GLY A 419 11.88 -31.95 -10.22
CA GLY A 419 11.44 -33.34 -10.01
C GLY A 419 10.04 -33.50 -9.38
N HIS A 420 9.89 -34.48 -8.49
CA HIS A 420 8.62 -34.88 -7.85
C HIS A 420 7.90 -33.76 -7.06
N ARG A 421 8.60 -32.68 -6.67
CA ARG A 421 7.97 -31.50 -6.01
C ARG A 421 7.06 -30.71 -6.95
N LEU A 422 7.22 -30.84 -8.27
CA LEU A 422 6.36 -30.16 -9.24
C LEU A 422 4.89 -30.58 -9.11
N GLN A 423 4.62 -31.88 -8.89
CA GLN A 423 3.27 -32.41 -8.88
C GLN A 423 2.44 -31.88 -7.69
N ARG A 424 3.03 -31.83 -6.48
CA ARG A 424 2.36 -31.24 -5.30
C ARG A 424 2.12 -29.74 -5.47
N LEU A 425 3.09 -29.01 -6.03
CA LEU A 425 2.94 -27.56 -6.27
C LEU A 425 1.90 -27.26 -7.36
N GLN A 426 1.72 -28.16 -8.33
CA GLN A 426 0.65 -28.04 -9.32
C GLN A 426 -0.72 -28.21 -8.69
N GLU A 427 -0.90 -29.17 -7.77
CA GLU A 427 -2.15 -29.36 -7.03
C GLU A 427 -2.55 -28.11 -6.22
N GLU A 428 -1.58 -27.44 -5.59
CA GLU A 428 -1.83 -26.18 -4.87
C GLU A 428 -2.28 -25.03 -5.78
N LEU A 429 -1.93 -25.07 -7.07
CA LEU A 429 -2.27 -24.05 -8.05
C LEU A 429 -3.69 -24.23 -8.64
N VAL A 430 -4.25 -25.44 -8.56
CA VAL A 430 -5.57 -25.74 -9.12
C VAL A 430 -6.67 -24.92 -8.45
N ILE A 431 -6.62 -24.78 -7.12
CA ILE A 431 -7.67 -24.10 -6.35
C ILE A 431 -7.74 -22.59 -6.70
N PRO A 432 -6.64 -21.80 -6.65
CA PRO A 432 -6.67 -20.41 -7.07
C PRO A 432 -7.07 -20.21 -8.53
N GLU A 433 -6.62 -21.08 -9.43
CA GLU A 433 -6.99 -20.98 -10.85
C GLU A 433 -8.46 -21.28 -11.09
N ALA A 434 -9.04 -22.25 -10.39
CA ALA A 434 -10.47 -22.54 -10.43
C ALA A 434 -11.27 -21.32 -9.96
N PHE A 435 -10.89 -20.68 -8.84
CA PHE A 435 -11.53 -19.44 -8.38
C PHE A 435 -11.39 -18.29 -9.37
N ALA A 436 -10.21 -18.11 -9.98
CA ALA A 436 -9.99 -17.08 -10.99
C ALA A 436 -10.86 -17.27 -12.24
N VAL A 437 -10.94 -18.51 -12.75
CA VAL A 437 -11.77 -18.86 -13.91
C VAL A 437 -13.25 -18.69 -13.58
N ALA A 438 -13.70 -19.18 -12.43
CA ALA A 438 -15.08 -19.04 -11.99
C ALA A 438 -15.46 -17.56 -11.80
N ALA A 439 -14.61 -16.76 -11.14
CA ALA A 439 -14.82 -15.31 -10.98
C ALA A 439 -14.93 -14.62 -12.34
N THR A 440 -14.03 -14.95 -13.28
CA THR A 440 -14.04 -14.40 -14.64
C THR A 440 -15.34 -14.75 -15.37
N ALA A 441 -15.79 -16.00 -15.29
CA ALA A 441 -17.04 -16.44 -15.89
C ALA A 441 -18.25 -15.70 -15.30
N CYS A 442 -18.30 -15.53 -13.97
CA CYS A 442 -19.37 -14.78 -13.31
C CYS A 442 -19.35 -13.29 -13.68
N PHE A 443 -18.17 -12.68 -13.83
CA PHE A 443 -18.03 -11.29 -14.27
C PHE A 443 -18.50 -11.10 -15.72
N VAL A 444 -18.20 -12.03 -16.62
CA VAL A 444 -18.72 -12.02 -18.00
C VAL A 444 -20.23 -12.21 -17.99
N ALA A 445 -20.75 -13.17 -17.21
CA ALA A 445 -22.19 -13.38 -17.07
C ALA A 445 -22.90 -12.14 -16.52
N TYR A 446 -22.32 -11.47 -15.52
CA TYR A 446 -22.81 -10.20 -15.00
C TYR A 446 -22.81 -9.11 -16.07
N ALA A 447 -21.72 -8.93 -16.81
CA ALA A 447 -21.64 -7.93 -17.88
C ALA A 447 -22.71 -8.16 -18.96
N VAL A 448 -22.90 -9.40 -19.39
CA VAL A 448 -23.95 -9.79 -20.35
C VAL A 448 -25.36 -9.58 -19.79
N ALA A 449 -25.61 -9.98 -18.55
CA ALA A 449 -26.91 -9.76 -17.91
C ALA A 449 -27.20 -8.26 -17.78
N ASN A 450 -26.21 -7.46 -17.41
CA ASN A 450 -26.35 -6.02 -17.22
C ASN A 450 -26.58 -5.27 -18.54
N THR A 451 -25.95 -5.70 -19.65
CA THR A 451 -26.24 -5.14 -20.98
C THR A 451 -27.63 -5.54 -21.48
N CYS A 452 -28.08 -6.77 -21.22
CA CYS A 452 -29.44 -7.21 -21.57
C CYS A 452 -30.54 -6.49 -20.77
N VAL A 453 -30.25 -6.05 -19.54
CA VAL A 453 -31.23 -5.36 -18.67
C VAL A 453 -31.28 -3.85 -18.94
N ASN A 454 -30.13 -3.19 -19.17
CA ASN A 454 -30.06 -1.73 -19.23
C ASN A 454 -29.99 -1.13 -20.64
N ASN A 455 -29.71 -1.92 -21.68
CA ASN A 455 -29.60 -1.43 -23.07
C ASN A 455 -30.73 -1.98 -23.95
N PRO A 456 -31.04 -1.35 -25.10
CA PRO A 456 -32.08 -1.79 -26.04
C PRO A 456 -31.73 -3.07 -26.79
N TRP A 457 -30.70 -3.81 -26.37
CA TRP A 457 -30.39 -5.11 -26.93
C TRP A 457 -31.58 -6.02 -26.68
N MET A 458 -32.09 -6.65 -27.75
CA MET A 458 -33.25 -7.54 -27.67
C MET A 458 -32.97 -8.57 -26.58
N ASN A 459 -33.72 -8.54 -25.48
CA ASN A 459 -33.83 -9.62 -24.51
C ASN A 459 -34.85 -10.61 -25.09
N PRO A 460 -34.46 -11.47 -26.07
CA PRO A 460 -35.39 -12.01 -27.05
C PRO A 460 -36.34 -13.06 -26.45
N PHE A 461 -36.13 -13.39 -25.17
CA PHE A 461 -36.83 -14.44 -24.45
C PHE A 461 -37.17 -14.07 -23.00
N GLY A 462 -36.92 -12.82 -22.56
CA GLY A 462 -37.14 -12.42 -21.17
C GLY A 462 -36.32 -13.22 -20.14
N LEU A 463 -35.25 -13.89 -20.59
CA LEU A 463 -34.43 -14.80 -19.77
C LEU A 463 -33.59 -14.07 -18.73
N PHE A 464 -33.27 -12.79 -18.95
CA PHE A 464 -32.50 -11.97 -18.02
C PHE A 464 -33.43 -11.06 -17.23
N ARG A 465 -33.63 -11.42 -15.96
CA ARG A 465 -34.27 -10.55 -14.94
C ARG A 465 -33.19 -9.79 -14.15
N PRO A 466 -33.52 -8.63 -13.55
CA PRO A 466 -32.60 -7.89 -12.68
C PRO A 466 -31.97 -8.77 -11.58
N THR A 467 -32.74 -9.72 -11.05
CA THR A 467 -32.30 -10.75 -10.11
C THR A 467 -31.11 -11.57 -10.62
N HIS A 468 -31.10 -11.98 -11.89
CA HIS A 468 -29.99 -12.76 -12.46
C HIS A 468 -28.70 -11.93 -12.53
N ALA A 469 -28.79 -10.63 -12.83
CA ALA A 469 -27.65 -9.73 -12.79
C ALA A 469 -27.10 -9.58 -11.36
N ALA A 470 -27.98 -9.43 -10.36
CA ALA A 470 -27.59 -9.38 -8.95
C ALA A 470 -26.89 -10.67 -8.48
N PHE A 471 -27.44 -11.84 -8.82
CA PHE A 471 -26.81 -13.12 -8.46
C PHE A 471 -25.43 -13.30 -9.12
N ALA A 472 -25.28 -12.93 -10.40
CA ALA A 472 -24.00 -13.00 -11.08
C ALA A 472 -22.97 -12.04 -10.48
N GLU A 473 -23.39 -10.82 -10.11
CA GLU A 473 -22.57 -9.84 -9.40
C GLU A 473 -22.07 -10.38 -8.06
N TYR A 474 -22.97 -10.91 -7.22
CA TYR A 474 -22.60 -11.45 -5.91
C TYR A 474 -21.69 -12.65 -6.02
N ALA A 475 -21.97 -13.57 -6.95
CA ALA A 475 -21.11 -14.73 -7.20
C ALA A 475 -19.71 -14.28 -7.65
N ALA A 476 -19.63 -13.30 -8.55
CA ALA A 476 -18.35 -12.76 -9.00
C ALA A 476 -17.55 -12.13 -7.85
N ILE A 477 -18.22 -11.36 -6.98
CA ILE A 477 -17.59 -10.74 -5.80
C ILE A 477 -17.07 -11.82 -4.84
N VAL A 478 -17.90 -12.80 -4.49
CA VAL A 478 -17.51 -13.89 -3.57
C VAL A 478 -16.33 -14.68 -4.13
N LEU A 479 -16.33 -14.99 -5.43
CA LEU A 479 -15.25 -15.74 -6.07
C LEU A 479 -13.96 -14.92 -6.19
N ALA A 480 -14.05 -13.62 -6.52
CA ALA A 480 -12.90 -12.72 -6.57
C ALA A 480 -12.27 -12.52 -5.18
N VAL A 481 -13.10 -12.38 -4.15
CA VAL A 481 -12.66 -12.32 -2.76
C VAL A 481 -12.02 -13.63 -2.31
N SER A 482 -12.63 -14.78 -2.65
CA SER A 482 -12.09 -16.11 -2.34
C SER A 482 -10.73 -16.33 -3.02
N PHE A 483 -10.60 -15.87 -4.27
CA PHE A 483 -9.31 -15.81 -4.96
C PHE A 483 -8.30 -14.95 -4.19
N GLY A 484 -8.68 -13.75 -3.75
CA GLY A 484 -7.84 -12.88 -2.92
C GLY A 484 -7.36 -13.57 -1.63
N CYS A 485 -8.22 -14.30 -0.94
CA CYS A 485 -7.85 -15.08 0.25
C CYS A 485 -6.77 -16.12 -0.02
N THR A 486 -6.69 -16.68 -1.24
CA THR A 486 -5.62 -17.63 -1.57
C THR A 486 -4.23 -17.00 -1.50
N LEU A 487 -4.10 -15.67 -1.62
CA LEU A 487 -2.82 -14.94 -1.51
C LEU A 487 -2.24 -14.95 -0.09
N ARG A 488 -3.01 -15.38 0.90
CA ARG A 488 -2.59 -15.48 2.30
C ARG A 488 -1.31 -16.30 2.44
N LYS A 489 -1.20 -17.44 1.75
CA LYS A 489 -0.04 -18.34 1.88
C LYS A 489 1.24 -17.66 1.39
N GLU A 490 1.20 -17.01 0.22
CA GLU A 490 2.37 -16.32 -0.32
C GLU A 490 2.77 -15.12 0.52
N LEU A 491 1.79 -14.36 1.01
CA LEU A 491 2.05 -13.19 1.85
C LEU A 491 2.53 -13.55 3.26
N ALA A 492 2.13 -14.70 3.80
CA ALA A 492 2.71 -15.23 5.03
C ALA A 492 4.19 -15.57 4.81
N SER A 493 4.51 -16.27 3.71
CA SER A 493 5.89 -16.64 3.36
C SER A 493 6.82 -15.47 3.00
N LEU A 494 6.28 -14.26 2.87
CA LEU A 494 7.08 -13.07 2.56
C LEU A 494 8.09 -12.77 3.67
N SER A 495 7.73 -12.96 4.94
CA SER A 495 8.63 -12.72 6.07
C SER A 495 9.88 -13.59 5.96
N ASP A 496 9.67 -14.90 5.80
CA ASP A 496 10.74 -15.88 5.66
C ASP A 496 11.59 -15.64 4.41
N ALA A 497 10.95 -15.28 3.28
CA ALA A 497 11.67 -15.00 2.04
C ALA A 497 12.59 -13.78 2.16
N VAL A 498 12.17 -12.76 2.91
CA VAL A 498 13.00 -11.59 3.22
C VAL A 498 14.15 -11.96 4.14
N GLU A 499 13.90 -12.77 5.17
CA GLU A 499 14.94 -13.23 6.11
C GLU A 499 16.01 -14.09 5.39
N GLN A 500 15.59 -15.04 4.55
CA GLN A 500 16.52 -15.86 3.76
C GLN A 500 17.38 -15.04 2.79
N GLN A 501 16.80 -14.05 2.10
CA GLN A 501 17.57 -13.13 1.25
C GLN A 501 18.60 -12.35 2.06
N TYR A 502 18.22 -11.91 3.25
CA TYR A 502 19.09 -11.17 4.15
C TYR A 502 20.26 -12.03 4.63
N GLU A 503 20.02 -13.28 5.03
CA GLU A 503 21.07 -14.23 5.40
C GLU A 503 22.04 -14.52 4.25
N LEU A 504 21.52 -14.68 3.02
CA LEU A 504 22.36 -14.88 1.84
C LEU A 504 23.23 -13.66 1.55
N MET A 505 22.72 -12.44 1.74
CA MET A 505 23.52 -11.22 1.63
C MET A 505 24.61 -11.18 2.70
N LEU A 506 24.28 -11.52 3.96
CA LEU A 506 25.25 -11.59 5.05
C LEU A 506 26.37 -12.62 4.79
N ARG A 507 26.02 -13.80 4.27
CA ARG A 507 27.02 -14.84 3.93
C ARG A 507 27.95 -14.42 2.81
N ARG A 508 27.51 -13.62 1.84
CA ARG A 508 28.37 -13.11 0.75
C ARG A 508 29.34 -12.02 1.21
N THR A 509 29.09 -11.42 2.37
CA THR A 509 29.94 -10.37 2.95
C THR A 509 30.96 -10.89 3.97
N LYS A 510 30.84 -12.16 4.38
CA LYS A 510 31.89 -12.89 5.10
C LYS A 510 32.79 -13.55 4.08
#